data_AF-A9L404-F1
#
_entry.id   AF-A9L404-F1
#
_cell.length_a   1.000
_cell.length_b   1.000
_cell.length_c   1.000
_cell.angle_alpha   90.00
_cell.angle_beta   90.00
_cell.angle_gamma   90.00
#
_symmetry.space_group_name_H-M   'P 1'
#
loop_
_entity.id
_entity.type
_entity.pdbx_description
1 polymer ?
#
loop_
_entity_poly.entity_id
_entity_poly.type
_entity_poly.pdbx_seq_one_letter_code
_entity_poly.pdbx_strand_id
1 'polypeptide(L)'
;MAHLIKMKFPVVPVFILILFTCVVSAIWFISPSDKNTGPKTWSAFIYNHGYDSGKYKKTDNFDSYETCRDFAREQSAFYDDVPWECGSMCQFDTRKQGFQCKEMKNER
;
A
#
# COMPACT_ATOMS: atom_id res chain seq x y z
N MET A 1 60.56 17.63 12.51
CA MET A 1 59.19 17.34 12.98
C MET A 1 58.23 18.38 12.39
N ALA A 2 56.97 17.96 12.21
CA ALA A 2 55.80 18.75 11.76
C ALA A 2 55.61 18.93 10.25
N HIS A 3 55.14 17.86 9.58
CA HIS A 3 54.30 17.99 8.40
C HIS A 3 52.91 18.47 8.83
N LEU A 4 52.67 19.79 8.79
CA LEU A 4 51.33 20.37 8.92
C LEU A 4 50.56 20.11 7.62
N ILE A 5 49.78 19.02 7.61
CA ILE A 5 48.79 18.76 6.58
C ILE A 5 47.73 19.86 6.69
N LYS A 6 47.80 20.85 5.80
CA LYS A 6 46.78 21.88 5.61
C LYS A 6 45.52 21.17 5.08
N MET A 7 44.69 20.64 5.97
CA MET A 7 43.40 20.05 5.61
C MET A 7 42.50 21.17 5.07
N LYS A 8 42.48 21.32 3.76
CA LYS A 8 41.51 22.15 3.05
C LYS A 8 40.19 21.40 3.12
N PHE A 9 39.43 21.64 4.19
CA PHE A 9 38.15 20.99 4.43
C PHE A 9 37.29 21.09 3.17
N PRO A 10 37.00 19.96 2.50
CA PRO A 10 36.29 20.00 1.24
C PRO A 10 34.81 20.19 1.57
N VAL A 11 34.41 21.45 1.73
CA VAL A 11 33.06 21.86 2.15
C VAL A 11 31.99 21.25 1.24
N VAL A 12 32.27 21.18 -0.07
CA VAL A 12 31.34 20.67 -1.08
C VAL A 12 31.01 19.18 -0.90
N PRO A 13 31.98 18.24 -0.86
CA PRO A 13 31.65 16.83 -0.64
C PRO A 13 31.08 16.54 0.76
N VAL A 14 31.46 17.30 1.79
CA VAL A 14 30.83 17.18 3.12
C VAL A 14 29.36 17.56 3.06
N PHE A 15 29.02 18.66 2.38
CA PHE A 15 27.64 19.09 2.19
C PHE A 15 26.82 18.05 1.40
N ILE A 16 27.39 17.45 0.36
CA ILE A 16 26.76 16.39 -0.42
C ILE A 16 26.46 15.17 0.46
N LEU A 17 27.41 14.75 1.31
CA LEU A 17 27.19 13.64 2.24
C LEU A 17 26.03 13.92 3.20
N ILE A 18 25.94 15.13 3.73
CA ILE A 18 24.84 15.54 4.62
C ILE A 18 23.49 15.43 3.88
N LEU A 19 23.40 15.95 2.65
CA LEU A 19 22.18 15.84 1.84
C LEU A 19 21.78 14.38 1.61
N PHE A 20 22.73 13.50 1.26
CA PHE A 20 22.44 12.08 1.09
C PHE A 20 21.92 11.44 2.39
N THR A 21 22.54 11.76 3.54
CA THR A 21 22.08 11.22 4.83
C THR A 21 20.67 11.70 5.20
N CYS A 22 20.34 12.96 4.90
CA CYS A 22 19.00 13.52 5.13
C CYS A 22 17.94 12.85 4.24
N VAL A 23 18.28 12.55 2.98
CA VAL A 23 17.38 11.86 2.05
C VAL A 23 17.16 10.42 2.50
N VAL A 24 18.23 9.70 2.85
CA VAL A 24 18.14 8.32 3.35
C VAL A 24 17.31 8.24 4.63
N SER A 25 17.53 9.17 5.58
CA SER A 25 16.76 9.19 6.84
C SER A 25 15.29 9.55 6.62
N ALA A 26 14.98 10.50 5.73
CA ALA A 26 13.61 10.83 5.37
C ALA A 26 12.88 9.64 4.73
N ILE A 27 13.55 8.92 3.81
CA ILE A 27 13.00 7.70 3.22
C ILE A 27 12.76 6.65 4.30
N TRP A 28 13.70 6.46 5.23
CA TRP A 28 13.57 5.48 6.30
C TRP A 28 12.41 5.81 7.26
N PHE A 29 12.18 7.09 7.54
CA PHE A 29 11.08 7.55 8.40
C PHE A 29 9.71 7.41 7.73
N ILE A 30 9.64 7.63 6.42
CA ILE A 30 8.40 7.49 5.64
C ILE A 30 8.11 6.04 5.31
N SER A 31 9.14 5.20 5.18
CA SER A 31 8.97 3.80 4.83
C SER A 31 8.17 3.14 5.95
N PRO A 32 6.89 2.79 5.71
CA PRO A 32 6.12 2.09 6.72
C PRO A 32 6.85 0.77 6.94
N SER A 33 7.42 0.62 8.14
CA SER A 33 7.84 -0.69 8.62
C SER A 33 6.60 -1.55 8.51
N ASP A 34 6.65 -2.52 7.60
CA ASP A 34 5.55 -3.32 7.09
C ASP A 34 4.98 -4.25 8.19
N LYS A 35 4.54 -3.66 9.29
CA LYS A 35 3.94 -4.32 10.44
C LYS A 35 2.49 -4.56 10.08
N ASN A 36 2.29 -5.57 9.24
CA ASN A 36 1.01 -6.19 8.99
C ASN A 36 0.56 -6.94 10.25
N THR A 37 0.22 -6.17 11.27
CA THR A 37 -0.41 -6.59 12.54
C THR A 37 -1.82 -6.02 12.64
N GLY A 38 -2.41 -5.58 11.53
CA GLY A 38 -3.86 -5.39 11.47
C GLY A 38 -4.56 -6.74 11.66
N PRO A 39 -5.77 -6.77 12.27
CA PRO A 39 -6.56 -7.99 12.31
C PRO A 39 -6.72 -8.54 10.90
N LYS A 40 -6.70 -9.88 10.74
CA LYS A 40 -6.87 -10.55 9.45
C LYS A 40 -8.32 -10.36 8.98
N THR A 41 -8.68 -9.16 8.56
CA THR A 41 -9.99 -8.84 8.03
C THR A 41 -9.96 -8.90 6.51
N TRP A 42 -11.11 -9.27 5.97
CA TRP A 42 -11.38 -9.26 4.55
C TRP A 42 -12.15 -7.98 4.18
N SER A 43 -11.94 -7.56 2.94
CA SER A 43 -12.57 -6.38 2.34
C SER A 43 -13.17 -6.79 1.01
N ALA A 44 -14.45 -6.49 0.80
CA ALA A 44 -15.13 -6.69 -0.47
C ALA A 44 -14.94 -5.48 -1.38
N PHE A 45 -14.69 -5.72 -2.67
CA PHE A 45 -14.52 -4.73 -3.72
C PHE A 45 -15.52 -5.03 -4.84
N ILE A 46 -16.46 -4.11 -5.10
CA ILE A 46 -17.52 -4.25 -6.12
C ILE A 46 -17.27 -3.27 -7.26
N TYR A 47 -17.01 -3.77 -8.46
CA TYR A 47 -16.61 -2.97 -9.63
C TYR A 47 -17.83 -2.57 -10.46
N ASN A 48 -18.68 -1.72 -9.88
CA ASN A 48 -19.92 -1.23 -10.50
C ASN A 48 -19.73 -0.44 -11.82
N HIS A 49 -18.50 -0.09 -12.17
CA HIS A 49 -18.13 0.56 -13.43
C HIS A 49 -17.13 -0.27 -14.26
N GLY A 50 -16.98 -1.56 -13.96
CA GLY A 50 -15.99 -2.46 -14.57
C GLY A 50 -14.59 -2.36 -13.94
N TYR A 51 -13.77 -3.40 -14.11
CA TYR A 51 -12.43 -3.51 -13.51
C TYR A 51 -11.51 -2.33 -13.89
N ASP A 52 -11.60 -1.84 -15.13
CA ASP A 52 -10.72 -0.79 -15.67
C ASP A 52 -11.02 0.61 -15.15
N SER A 53 -12.14 0.80 -14.45
CA SER A 53 -12.58 2.14 -14.05
C SER A 53 -11.85 2.70 -12.83
N GLY A 54 -11.07 1.87 -12.11
CA GLY A 54 -10.46 2.22 -10.82
C GLY A 54 -11.47 2.58 -9.72
N LYS A 55 -12.77 2.51 -10.03
CA LYS A 55 -13.89 2.85 -9.16
C LYS A 55 -14.54 1.56 -8.69
N TYR A 56 -14.43 1.31 -7.40
CA TYR A 56 -15.09 0.20 -6.73
C TYR A 56 -15.79 0.70 -5.47
N LYS A 57 -16.88 0.02 -5.11
CA LYS A 57 -17.43 0.13 -3.76
C LYS A 57 -16.68 -0.84 -2.86
N LYS A 58 -16.08 -0.31 -1.80
CA LYS A 58 -15.34 -1.09 -0.81
C LYS A 58 -16.15 -1.24 0.46
N THR A 59 -16.22 -2.46 0.99
CA THR A 59 -16.76 -2.74 2.32
C THR A 59 -15.72 -3.53 3.09
N ASP A 60 -15.44 -3.12 4.31
CA ASP A 60 -14.34 -3.65 5.13
C ASP A 60 -14.85 -4.44 6.33
N ASN A 61 -13.91 -5.09 7.04
CA ASN A 61 -14.11 -5.76 8.33
C ASN A 61 -14.94 -7.04 8.26
N PHE A 62 -14.80 -7.81 7.19
CA PHE A 62 -15.31 -9.19 7.18
C PHE A 62 -14.37 -10.10 7.96
N ASP A 63 -14.92 -10.92 8.84
CA ASP A 63 -14.15 -11.85 9.68
C ASP A 63 -13.60 -13.05 8.90
N SER A 64 -14.22 -13.38 7.76
CA SER A 64 -13.82 -14.52 6.93
C SER A 64 -13.97 -14.24 5.44
N TYR A 65 -13.33 -15.07 4.62
CA TYR A 65 -13.46 -14.98 3.17
C TYR A 65 -14.88 -15.29 2.72
N GLU A 66 -15.53 -16.27 3.33
CA GLU A 66 -16.88 -16.72 2.98
C GLU A 66 -17.90 -15.61 3.22
N THR A 67 -17.82 -14.91 4.35
CA THR A 67 -18.69 -13.76 4.64
C THR A 67 -18.47 -12.61 3.67
N CYS A 68 -17.21 -12.33 3.33
CA CYS A 68 -16.88 -11.36 2.29
C CYS A 68 -17.46 -11.77 0.92
N ARG A 69 -17.26 -13.03 0.52
CA ARG A 69 -17.69 -13.58 -0.76
C ARG A 69 -19.20 -13.51 -0.89
N ASP A 70 -19.94 -13.96 0.13
CA ASP A 70 -21.39 -14.02 0.07
C ASP A 70 -21.98 -12.61 -0.05
N PHE A 71 -21.46 -11.64 0.71
CA PHE A 71 -21.80 -10.23 0.55
C PHE A 71 -21.43 -9.69 -0.84
N ALA A 72 -20.23 -10.00 -1.33
CA ALA A 72 -19.75 -9.51 -2.61
C ALA A 72 -20.57 -10.07 -3.78
N ARG A 73 -21.02 -11.32 -3.71
CA ARG A 73 -21.94 -11.94 -4.68
C ARG A 73 -23.32 -11.32 -4.64
N GLU A 74 -23.87 -11.08 -3.45
CA GLU A 74 -25.16 -10.41 -3.30
C GLU A 74 -25.13 -9.01 -3.92
N GLN A 75 -24.09 -8.23 -3.62
CA GLN A 75 -23.92 -6.90 -4.21
C GLN A 75 -23.64 -6.94 -5.71
N SER A 76 -22.83 -7.89 -6.17
CA SER A 76 -22.58 -8.11 -7.59
C SER A 76 -23.90 -8.33 -8.34
N ALA A 77 -24.76 -9.24 -7.85
CA ALA A 77 -26.07 -9.51 -8.43
C ALA A 77 -27.00 -8.27 -8.38
N PHE A 78 -26.91 -7.46 -7.32
CA PHE A 78 -27.67 -6.22 -7.22
C PHE A 78 -27.30 -5.18 -8.30
N TYR A 79 -26.04 -5.17 -8.75
CA TYR A 79 -25.54 -4.25 -9.79
C TYR A 79 -25.38 -4.94 -11.15
N ASP A 80 -26.28 -5.85 -11.54
CA ASP A 80 -26.25 -6.56 -12.83
C ASP A 80 -25.03 -7.47 -13.03
N ASP A 81 -24.73 -8.29 -12.02
CA ASP A 81 -23.63 -9.28 -12.03
C ASP A 81 -22.24 -8.67 -12.32
N VAL A 82 -21.99 -7.45 -11.83
CA VAL A 82 -20.70 -6.77 -11.97
C VAL A 82 -19.57 -7.55 -11.32
N PRO A 83 -18.32 -7.39 -11.77
CA PRO A 83 -17.20 -8.08 -11.16
C PRO A 83 -16.99 -7.68 -9.70
N TRP A 84 -16.47 -8.62 -8.93
CA TRP A 84 -16.17 -8.43 -7.51
C TRP A 84 -14.92 -9.19 -7.11
N GLU A 85 -14.27 -8.73 -6.05
CA GLU A 85 -13.13 -9.38 -5.42
C GLU A 85 -13.20 -9.21 -3.90
N CYS A 86 -12.62 -10.17 -3.18
CA CYS A 86 -12.41 -10.12 -1.74
C CYS A 86 -10.92 -10.10 -1.46
N GLY A 87 -10.46 -9.05 -0.81
CA GLY A 87 -9.06 -8.83 -0.46
C GLY A 87 -8.79 -9.01 1.02
N SER A 88 -7.64 -9.58 1.39
CA SER A 88 -7.17 -9.69 2.77
C SER A 88 -5.97 -8.78 3.02
N MET A 89 -5.94 -8.15 4.20
CA MET A 89 -4.86 -7.22 4.62
C MET A 89 -4.63 -6.10 3.60
N CYS A 90 -5.72 -5.43 3.20
CA CYS A 90 -5.66 -4.36 2.21
C CYS A 90 -5.11 -3.06 2.81
N GLN A 91 -4.12 -2.46 2.15
CA GLN A 91 -3.58 -1.14 2.51
C GLN A 91 -3.69 -0.18 1.32
N PHE A 92 -3.93 1.09 1.59
CA PHE A 92 -3.97 2.09 0.53
C PHE A 92 -2.54 2.42 0.08
N ASP A 93 -2.24 2.17 -1.20
CA ASP A 93 -0.99 2.55 -1.84
C ASP A 93 -1.16 3.90 -2.55
N THR A 94 -0.52 4.94 -2.02
CA THR A 94 -0.59 6.30 -2.57
C THR A 94 0.08 6.43 -3.94
N ARG A 95 1.03 5.55 -4.29
CA ARG A 95 1.71 5.57 -5.60
C ARG A 95 0.82 4.99 -6.68
N LYS A 96 0.04 3.97 -6.34
CA LYS A 96 -0.93 3.32 -7.25
C LYS A 96 -2.33 3.92 -7.19
N GLN A 97 -2.56 4.87 -6.28
CA GLN A 97 -3.85 5.52 -6.04
C GLN A 97 -4.99 4.51 -5.80
N GLY A 98 -4.70 3.42 -5.06
CA GLY A 98 -5.67 2.37 -4.81
C GLY A 98 -5.27 1.43 -3.68
N PHE A 99 -6.21 0.61 -3.21
CA PHE A 99 -5.92 -0.42 -2.22
C PHE A 99 -5.12 -1.57 -2.85
N GLN A 100 -4.08 -2.01 -2.16
CA GLN A 100 -3.29 -3.19 -2.46
C GLN A 100 -3.47 -4.17 -1.32
N CYS A 101 -3.97 -5.36 -1.65
CA CYS A 101 -4.19 -6.44 -0.70
C CYS A 101 -3.12 -7.48 -0.85
N LYS A 102 -2.75 -8.15 0.25
CA LYS A 102 -1.79 -9.25 0.19
C LYS A 102 -2.35 -10.46 -0.55
N GLU A 103 -3.65 -10.67 -0.40
CA GLU A 103 -4.39 -11.73 -1.04
C GLU A 103 -5.65 -11.12 -1.64
N MET A 104 -5.98 -11.51 -2.88
CA MET A 104 -7.21 -11.17 -3.57
C MET A 104 -7.81 -12.46 -4.12
N LYS A 105 -9.11 -12.65 -3.91
CA LYS A 105 -9.86 -13.84 -4.36
C LYS A 105 -11.22 -13.45 -4.92
N ASN A 106 -11.65 -14.16 -5.94
CA ASN A 106 -12.97 -14.01 -6.57
C ASN A 106 -13.61 -15.36 -6.90
N GLU A 107 -13.34 -16.38 -6.07
CA GLU A 107 -13.79 -17.75 -6.34
C GLU A 107 -15.32 -17.78 -6.52
N ARG A 108 -15.72 -18.20 -7.72
CA ARG A 108 -17.08 -18.14 -8.26
C ARG A 108 -17.93 -19.31 -7.80
#